data_AF-A0A2W2DCZ0-F1
#
_entry.id   AF-A0A2W2DCZ0-F1
#
_cell.length_a   1.000
_cell.length_b   1.000
_cell.length_c   1.000
_cell.angle_alpha   90.00
_cell.angle_beta   90.00
_cell.angle_gamma   90.00
#
_symmetry.space_group_name_H-M   'P 1'
#
loop_
_entity.id
_entity.type
_entity.pdbx_description
1 polymer ?
#
loop_
_entity_poly.entity_id
_entity_poly.type
_entity_poly.pdbx_seq_one_letter_code
_entity_poly.pdbx_strand_id
1 'polypeptide(L)'
;MRRLTDETVLAVGRLTLAATELEYLLAWIGADQADGNAATVFTTPGEPLRAARGSVQFAPPDRRDEFIGLVEAAGTYLKQSHTAVRALWFENSIVDAATFDEISALLLQCRDLLQALAAEVGSAPTR
;
A
#
# COMPACT_ATOMS: atom_id res chain seq x y z
N MET A 1 6.24 -18.45 22.10
CA MET A 1 6.65 -17.60 20.96
C MET A 1 7.95 -18.15 20.39
N ARG A 2 7.95 -18.55 19.12
CA ARG A 2 9.17 -18.97 18.41
C ARG A 2 10.10 -17.77 18.24
N ARG A 3 11.41 -17.97 18.39
CA ARG A 3 12.41 -16.92 18.12
C ARG A 3 12.52 -16.72 16.61
N LEU A 4 12.29 -15.48 16.16
CA LEU A 4 12.52 -15.09 14.77
C LEU A 4 14.02 -14.97 14.51
N THR A 5 14.43 -15.19 13.26
CA THR A 5 15.80 -14.90 12.83
C THR A 5 15.95 -13.39 12.61
N ASP A 6 17.17 -12.88 12.71
CA ASP A 6 17.46 -11.47 12.44
C ASP A 6 17.05 -11.07 11.01
N GLU A 7 17.22 -12.00 10.06
CA GLU A 7 16.80 -11.83 8.68
C GLU A 7 15.27 -11.64 8.55
N THR A 8 14.48 -12.45 9.25
CA THR A 8 13.02 -12.29 9.27
C THR A 8 12.61 -10.97 9.92
N VAL A 9 13.28 -10.54 11.00
CA VAL A 9 13.01 -9.25 11.64
C VAL A 9 13.27 -8.09 10.68
N LEU A 10 14.39 -8.13 9.94
CA LEU A 10 14.71 -7.13 8.93
C LEU A 10 13.71 -7.12 7.77
N ALA A 11 13.28 -8.29 7.30
CA ALA A 11 12.30 -8.41 6.22
C ALA A 11 10.92 -7.84 6.63
N VAL A 12 10.48 -8.08 7.87
CA VAL A 12 9.26 -7.46 8.42
C VAL A 12 9.38 -5.93 8.49
N GLY A 13 10.55 -5.41 8.85
CA GLY A 13 10.83 -3.98 8.85
C GLY A 13 10.71 -3.35 7.46
N ARG A 14 11.29 -3.98 6.43
CA ARG A 14 11.16 -3.55 5.03
C ARG A 14 9.71 -3.60 4.55
N LEU A 15 9.00 -4.68 4.86
CA LEU A 15 7.59 -4.82 4.52
C LEU A 15 6.75 -3.69 5.13
N THR A 16 6.99 -3.37 6.39
CA THR A 16 6.25 -2.34 7.11
C THR A 16 6.49 -0.97 6.48
N LEU A 17 7.72 -0.65 6.09
CA LEU A 17 8.05 0.58 5.37
C LEU A 17 7.36 0.63 4.01
N ALA A 18 7.45 -0.44 3.20
CA ALA A 18 6.80 -0.50 1.89
C ALA A 18 5.28 -0.35 1.97
N ALA A 19 4.64 -1.00 2.95
CA ALA A 19 3.21 -0.86 3.19
C ALA A 19 2.83 0.58 3.58
N THR A 20 3.62 1.18 4.48
CA THR A 20 3.43 2.57 4.94
C THR A 20 3.51 3.57 3.79
N GLU A 21 4.52 3.43 2.92
CA GLU A 21 4.69 4.31 1.75
C GLU A 21 3.51 4.20 0.78
N LEU A 22 3.02 2.97 0.53
CA LEU A 22 1.86 2.76 -0.32
C LEU A 22 0.58 3.34 0.31
N GLU A 23 0.35 3.11 1.60
CA GLU A 23 -0.79 3.70 2.32
C GLU A 23 -0.75 5.23 2.29
N TYR A 24 0.42 5.84 2.45
CA TYR A 24 0.56 7.29 2.38
C TYR A 24 0.25 7.85 0.98
N LEU A 25 0.69 7.16 -0.07
CA LEU A 25 0.34 7.53 -1.45
C LEU A 25 -1.17 7.43 -1.71
N LEU A 26 -1.82 6.35 -1.24
CA LEU A 26 -3.28 6.20 -1.35
C LEU A 26 -4.01 7.32 -0.59
N ALA A 27 -3.51 7.72 0.58
CA ALA A 27 -4.07 8.82 1.34
C ALA A 27 -4.02 10.14 0.56
N TRP A 28 -2.90 10.42 -0.13
CA TRP A 28 -2.75 11.56 -1.02
C TRP A 28 -3.73 11.53 -2.19
N ILE A 29 -3.81 10.40 -2.90
CA ILE A 29 -4.75 10.20 -4.02
C ILE A 29 -6.21 10.44 -3.59
N GLY A 30 -6.57 10.04 -2.37
CA GLY A 30 -7.89 10.27 -1.80
C GLY A 30 -8.12 11.71 -1.31
N ALA A 31 -7.07 12.38 -0.82
CA ALA A 31 -7.13 13.71 -0.21
C ALA A 31 -7.13 14.85 -1.24
N ASP A 32 -6.36 14.70 -2.33
CA ASP A 32 -6.25 15.66 -3.44
C ASP A 32 -7.63 16.00 -4.05
N GLN A 33 -8.59 15.07 -3.95
CA GLN A 33 -9.93 15.21 -4.51
C GLN A 33 -11.01 15.58 -3.48
N ALA A 34 -10.66 15.68 -2.19
CA ALA A 34 -11.60 15.92 -1.09
C ALA A 34 -11.36 17.22 -0.32
N ASP A 35 -10.54 18.14 -0.87
CA ASP A 35 -10.03 19.34 -0.17
C ASP A 35 -9.39 18.97 1.19
N GLY A 36 -8.84 17.75 1.23
CA GLY A 36 -8.54 17.02 2.45
C GLY A 36 -7.06 17.05 2.79
N ASN A 37 -6.76 16.95 4.09
CA ASN A 37 -5.40 16.74 4.55
C ASN A 37 -5.03 15.26 4.45
N ALA A 38 -4.10 14.90 3.55
CA ALA A 38 -3.59 13.54 3.38
C ALA A 38 -3.06 12.94 4.69
N ALA A 39 -2.48 13.74 5.58
CA ALA A 39 -2.03 13.27 6.88
C ALA A 39 -3.20 12.80 7.77
N THR A 40 -4.34 13.51 7.74
CA THR A 40 -5.53 13.10 8.48
C THR A 40 -6.06 11.76 7.97
N VAL A 41 -6.14 11.61 6.64
CA VAL A 41 -6.57 10.36 5.98
C VAL A 41 -5.63 9.21 6.36
N PHE A 42 -4.31 9.44 6.29
CA PHE A 42 -3.29 8.44 6.61
C PHE A 42 -3.36 7.92 8.05
N THR A 43 -3.71 8.77 9.02
CA THR A 43 -3.76 8.35 10.43
C THR A 43 -4.94 7.43 10.78
N THR A 44 -5.92 7.28 9.89
CA THR A 44 -7.10 6.43 10.15
C THR A 44 -6.91 5.05 9.50
N PRO A 45 -6.95 3.94 10.27
CA PRO A 45 -6.74 2.61 9.70
C PRO A 45 -7.71 2.27 8.56
N GLY A 46 -7.18 1.82 7.42
CA GLY A 46 -7.97 1.44 6.24
C GLY A 46 -8.58 2.59 5.44
N GLU A 47 -8.52 3.81 5.97
CA GLU A 47 -9.05 5.02 5.34
C GLU A 47 -8.31 5.41 4.06
N PRO A 48 -6.98 5.28 3.93
CA PRO A 48 -6.28 5.61 2.69
C PRO A 48 -6.81 4.86 1.47
N LEU A 49 -6.99 3.55 1.59
CA LEU A 49 -7.53 2.72 0.51
C LEU A 49 -8.98 3.08 0.20
N ARG A 50 -9.80 3.35 1.23
CA ARG A 50 -11.20 3.76 1.06
C ARG A 50 -11.28 5.09 0.32
N ALA A 51 -10.47 6.06 0.71
CA ALA A 51 -10.43 7.38 0.10
C ALA A 51 -9.95 7.30 -1.36
N ALA A 52 -8.88 6.56 -1.64
CA ALA A 52 -8.38 6.34 -3.00
C ALA A 52 -9.44 5.66 -3.91
N ARG A 53 -10.15 4.64 -3.41
CA ARG A 53 -11.27 4.02 -4.15
C ARG A 53 -12.39 5.03 -4.46
N GLY A 54 -12.65 5.98 -3.58
CA GLY A 54 -13.62 7.04 -3.80
C GLY A 54 -13.17 8.07 -4.85
N SER A 55 -11.86 8.19 -5.09
CA SER A 55 -11.31 9.19 -6.01
C SER A 55 -11.10 8.69 -7.44
N VAL A 56 -11.04 7.37 -7.68
CA VAL A 56 -10.82 6.80 -9.03
C VAL A 56 -11.82 7.28 -10.09
N GLN A 57 -13.06 7.59 -9.70
CA GLN A 57 -14.09 8.08 -10.63
C GLN A 57 -13.75 9.43 -11.26
N PHE A 58 -12.90 10.22 -10.61
CA PHE A 58 -12.45 11.54 -11.08
C PHE A 58 -11.23 11.46 -12.00
N ALA A 59 -10.60 10.28 -12.14
CA ALA A 59 -9.55 10.08 -13.12
C ALA A 59 -10.07 10.27 -14.56
N PRO A 60 -9.21 10.75 -15.48
CA PRO A 60 -9.50 10.82 -16.91
C PRO A 60 -10.07 9.50 -17.45
N PRO A 61 -11.10 9.53 -18.33
CA PRO A 61 -11.78 8.31 -18.78
C PRO A 61 -10.85 7.25 -19.40
N ASP A 62 -9.79 7.68 -20.07
CA ASP A 62 -8.78 6.82 -20.72
C ASP A 62 -7.82 6.15 -19.71
N ARG A 63 -7.73 6.65 -18.49
CA ARG A 63 -6.86 6.12 -17.41
C ARG A 63 -7.61 5.52 -16.23
N ARG A 64 -8.94 5.63 -16.22
CA ARG A 64 -9.78 5.22 -15.08
C ARG A 64 -9.66 3.72 -14.76
N ASP A 65 -9.70 2.86 -15.77
CA ASP A 65 -9.63 1.41 -15.56
C ASP A 65 -8.26 1.00 -15.00
N GLU A 66 -7.19 1.66 -15.47
CA GLU A 66 -5.83 1.47 -14.97
C GLU A 66 -5.72 1.90 -13.50
N PHE A 67 -6.28 3.06 -13.15
CA PHE A 67 -6.36 3.55 -11.77
C PHE A 67 -7.12 2.58 -10.85
N ILE A 68 -8.29 2.11 -11.28
CA ILE A 68 -9.10 1.14 -10.52
C ILE A 68 -8.28 -0.13 -10.29
N GLY A 69 -7.65 -0.67 -11.34
CA GLY A 69 -6.85 -1.88 -11.25
C GLY A 69 -5.71 -1.77 -10.25
N LEU A 70 -4.98 -0.67 -10.28
CA LEU A 70 -3.85 -0.44 -9.37
C LEU A 70 -4.29 -0.18 -7.91
N VAL A 71 -5.39 0.55 -7.69
CA VAL A 71 -5.92 0.77 -6.33
C VAL A 71 -6.42 -0.55 -5.72
N GLU A 72 -7.07 -1.41 -6.50
CA GLU A 72 -7.50 -2.74 -6.03
C GLU A 72 -6.32 -3.70 -5.81
N ALA A 73 -5.29 -3.63 -6.65
CA ALA A 73 -4.04 -4.36 -6.45
C ALA A 73 -3.37 -3.94 -5.13
N ALA A 74 -3.28 -2.64 -4.87
CA ALA A 74 -2.76 -2.10 -3.61
C ALA A 74 -3.50 -2.67 -2.39
N GLY A 75 -4.84 -2.68 -2.44
CA GLY A 75 -5.65 -3.28 -1.38
C GLY A 75 -5.40 -4.78 -1.17
N THR A 76 -5.13 -5.51 -2.25
CA THR A 76 -4.77 -6.93 -2.19
C THR A 76 -3.42 -7.14 -1.53
N TYR A 77 -2.39 -6.37 -1.93
CA TYR A 77 -1.05 -6.50 -1.38
C TYR A 77 -0.97 -6.05 0.09
N LEU A 78 -1.69 -4.99 0.48
CA LEU A 78 -1.81 -4.58 1.89
C LEU A 78 -2.50 -5.65 2.75
N LYS A 79 -3.51 -6.33 2.20
CA LYS A 79 -4.14 -7.46 2.90
C LYS A 79 -3.17 -8.64 3.05
N GLN A 80 -2.37 -8.93 2.02
CA GLN A 80 -1.35 -9.97 2.08
C GLN A 80 -0.27 -9.64 3.11
N SER A 81 0.22 -8.39 3.17
CA SER A 81 1.21 -7.95 4.16
C SER A 81 0.70 -8.13 5.59
N HIS A 82 -0.53 -7.69 5.88
CA HIS A 82 -1.16 -7.89 7.19
C HIS A 82 -1.33 -9.37 7.54
N THR A 83 -1.71 -10.20 6.56
CA THR A 83 -1.88 -11.64 6.75
C THR A 83 -0.54 -12.31 7.07
N ALA A 84 0.52 -11.97 6.32
CA ALA A 84 1.87 -12.49 6.52
C ALA A 84 2.46 -12.06 7.87
N VAL A 85 2.23 -10.81 8.30
CA VAL A 85 2.64 -10.38 9.65
C VAL A 85 1.88 -11.19 10.68
N ARG A 86 0.54 -11.21 10.65
CA ARG A 86 -0.27 -11.97 11.62
C ARG A 86 0.11 -13.45 11.71
N ALA A 87 0.53 -14.05 10.61
CA ALA A 87 0.96 -15.43 10.55
C ALA A 87 2.12 -15.75 11.53
N LEU A 88 3.03 -14.80 11.82
CA LEU A 88 4.13 -15.02 12.77
C LEU A 88 3.64 -15.29 14.21
N TRP A 89 2.38 -14.97 14.53
CA TRP A 89 1.78 -15.16 15.85
C TRP A 89 1.15 -16.55 16.00
N PHE A 90 1.04 -17.34 14.92
CA PHE A 90 0.44 -18.68 14.94
C PHE A 90 1.52 -19.77 14.87
N GLU A 91 1.49 -20.71 15.83
CA GLU A 91 2.56 -21.71 16.04
C GLU A 91 2.84 -22.63 14.83
N ASN A 92 1.85 -22.83 13.95
CA ASN A 92 1.95 -23.70 12.78
C ASN A 92 2.22 -22.96 11.46
N SER A 93 2.41 -21.64 11.49
CA SER A 93 2.67 -20.89 10.26
C SER A 93 4.16 -20.85 9.93
N ILE A 94 4.51 -21.17 8.69
CA ILE A 94 5.86 -21.05 8.15
C ILE A 94 5.84 -19.84 7.22
N VAL A 95 6.17 -18.67 7.76
CA VAL A 95 6.47 -17.47 6.98
C VAL A 95 7.92 -17.11 7.23
N ASP A 96 8.69 -17.00 6.16
CA ASP A 96 10.12 -16.73 6.18
C ASP A 96 10.43 -15.34 5.61
N ALA A 97 11.72 -14.97 5.63
CA ALA A 97 12.16 -13.67 5.13
C ALA A 97 11.84 -13.47 3.63
N ALA A 98 11.97 -14.52 2.82
CA ALA A 98 11.68 -14.47 1.38
C ALA A 98 10.23 -14.08 1.11
N THR A 99 9.28 -14.65 1.87
CA THR A 99 7.85 -14.29 1.75
C THR A 99 7.61 -12.79 2.03
N PHE A 100 8.26 -12.23 3.05
CA PHE A 100 8.14 -10.81 3.36
C PHE A 100 8.77 -9.92 2.29
N ASP A 101 9.92 -10.32 1.74
CA ASP A 101 10.60 -9.58 0.68
C ASP A 101 9.82 -9.61 -0.63
N GLU A 102 9.19 -10.73 -0.97
CA GLU A 102 8.29 -10.84 -2.14
C GLU A 102 7.10 -9.89 -2.03
N ILE A 103 6.41 -9.88 -0.88
CA ILE A 103 5.29 -8.95 -0.66
C ILE A 103 5.77 -7.50 -0.67
N SER A 104 6.94 -7.22 -0.09
CA SER A 104 7.55 -5.88 -0.13
C SER A 104 7.78 -5.40 -1.56
N ALA A 105 8.31 -6.27 -2.42
CA ALA A 105 8.52 -5.96 -3.84
C ALA A 105 7.20 -5.65 -4.57
N LEU A 106 6.14 -6.42 -4.31
CA LEU A 106 4.81 -6.17 -4.89
C LEU A 106 4.23 -4.82 -4.44
N LEU A 107 4.36 -4.48 -3.14
CA LEU A 107 3.93 -3.19 -2.61
C LEU A 107 4.66 -2.02 -3.26
N LEU A 108 6.00 -2.11 -3.37
CA LEU A 108 6.83 -1.07 -3.98
C LEU A 108 6.55 -0.91 -5.48
N GLN A 109 6.39 -2.02 -6.21
CA GLN A 109 6.04 -1.98 -7.62
C GLN A 109 4.66 -1.33 -7.82
N CYS A 110 3.68 -1.68 -6.98
CA CYS A 110 2.35 -1.08 -7.02
C CYS A 110 2.40 0.43 -6.70
N ARG A 111 3.18 0.83 -5.69
CA ARG A 111 3.44 2.23 -5.36
C ARG A 111 4.00 2.99 -6.56
N ASP A 112 5.03 2.45 -7.21
CA ASP A 112 5.70 3.12 -8.34
C ASP A 112 4.77 3.32 -9.53
N LEU A 113 3.98 2.30 -9.87
CA LEU A 113 2.98 2.40 -10.93
C LEU A 113 1.89 3.41 -10.59
N LEU A 114 1.37 3.39 -9.36
CA LEU A 114 0.37 4.36 -8.89
C LEU A 114 0.92 5.79 -8.88
N GLN A 115 2.17 5.97 -8.44
CA GLN A 115 2.80 7.28 -8.38
C GLN A 115 3.04 7.86 -9.77
N ALA A 116 3.50 7.03 -10.72
CA ALA A 116 3.67 7.43 -12.11
C ALA A 116 2.32 7.85 -12.71
N LEU A 117 1.28 7.04 -12.52
CA LEU A 117 -0.05 7.31 -13.03
C LEU A 117 -0.67 8.57 -12.39
N ALA A 118 -0.52 8.75 -11.09
CA ALA A 118 -0.96 9.96 -10.38
C ALA A 118 -0.22 11.22 -10.85
N ALA A 119 1.07 11.11 -11.19
CA ALA A 119 1.84 12.23 -11.70
C ALA A 119 1.39 12.63 -13.12
N GLU A 120 1.09 11.66 -13.98
CA GLU A 120 0.55 11.91 -15.33
C GLU A 120 -0.80 12.62 -15.30
N VAL A 121 -1.64 12.31 -14.30
CA VAL A 121 -2.99 12.89 -14.15
C VAL A 121 -3.00 14.21 -13.36
N GLY A 122 -1.84 14.64 -12.84
CA GLY A 122 -1.70 15.89 -12.09
C GLY A 122 -2.13 15.80 -10.62
N SER A 123 -2.22 14.58 -10.09
CA SER A 123 -2.68 14.26 -8.72
C SER A 123 -1.54 13.87 -7.76
N ALA A 124 -0.27 13.96 -8.20
CA ALA A 124 0.87 13.54 -7.40
C ALA A 124 1.49 14.67 -6.56
N PRO A 125 1.95 14.38 -5.33
CA PRO A 125 2.71 15.34 -4.54
C PRO A 125 4.05 15.66 -5.24
N THR A 126 4.38 16.95 -5.32
CA THR A 126 5.74 17.40 -5.65
C THR A 126 6.63 17.10 -4.44
N ARG A 127 7.76 16.42 -4.69
CA ARG A 127 8.74 16.03 -3.66
C ARG A 127 9.22 17.22 -2.82
#